data_AF-A0A257LAB9-F1
#
_entry.id   AF-A0A257LAB9-F1
#
_cell.length_a   1.000
_cell.length_b   1.000
_cell.length_c   1.000
_cell.angle_alpha   90.00
_cell.angle_beta   90.00
_cell.angle_gamma   90.00
#
_symmetry.space_group_name_H-M   'P 1'
#
loop_
_entity.id
_entity.type
_entity.pdbx_description
1 polymer ?
#
loop_
_entity_poly.entity_id
_entity_poly.type
_entity_poly.pdbx_seq_one_letter_code
_entity_poly.pdbx_strand_id
1 'polypeptide(L)'
;MTIEQIQKNASYLFYCKDNYLKGIRPGDPNSKNKDGYKNLLEIAELYFESNLLDTFAGYLIEGHYLVQLWTAHLILEHGQPDDKLKERCLDEIRNYARDNPLAPDVSIQERIWLENYLKTKRYHQ
;
A
#
# COMPACT_ATOMS: atom_id res chain seq x y z
N MET A 1 7.82 -16.15 -15.87
CA MET A 1 6.73 -16.11 -14.87
C MET A 1 6.13 -17.49 -14.78
N THR A 2 6.12 -18.11 -13.60
CA THR A 2 5.46 -19.41 -13.38
C THR A 2 3.94 -19.22 -13.29
N ILE A 3 3.16 -20.27 -13.54
CA ILE A 3 1.69 -20.26 -13.40
C ILE A 3 1.27 -19.79 -11.99
N GLU A 4 2.06 -20.15 -10.99
CA GLU A 4 1.89 -19.76 -9.59
C GLU A 4 2.04 -18.25 -9.39
N GLN A 5 3.01 -17.61 -10.05
CA GLN A 5 3.20 -16.15 -10.02
C GLN A 5 2.05 -15.41 -10.71
N ILE A 6 1.47 -15.97 -11.77
CA ILE A 6 0.31 -15.40 -12.49
C ILE A 6 -0.94 -15.45 -11.61
N GLN A 7 -1.18 -16.58 -10.91
CA GLN A 7 -2.26 -16.69 -9.94
C GLN A 7 -2.09 -15.70 -8.78
N LYS A 8 -0.86 -15.50 -8.29
CA LYS A 8 -0.56 -14.53 -7.22
C LYS A 8 -0.79 -13.08 -7.64
N ASN A 9 -0.38 -12.68 -8.85
CA ASN A 9 -0.64 -11.33 -9.39
C ASN A 9 -2.15 -11.04 -9.54
N ALA A 10 -2.92 -12.00 -10.06
CA ALA A 10 -4.36 -11.87 -10.17
C ALA A 10 -5.03 -11.77 -8.78
N SER A 11 -4.51 -12.49 -7.78
CA SER A 11 -4.99 -12.43 -6.40
C SER A 11 -4.78 -11.05 -5.76
N TYR A 12 -3.62 -10.42 -5.95
CA TYR A 12 -3.35 -9.10 -5.35
C TYR A 12 -4.37 -8.04 -5.81
N LEU A 13 -4.53 -7.89 -7.13
CA LEU A 13 -5.47 -6.93 -7.70
C LEU A 13 -6.92 -7.24 -7.31
N PHE A 14 -7.27 -8.53 -7.22
CA PHE A 14 -8.58 -8.96 -6.75
C PHE A 14 -8.83 -8.53 -5.30
N TYR A 15 -7.87 -8.74 -4.40
CA TYR A 15 -8.01 -8.31 -3.00
C TYR A 15 -8.01 -6.80 -2.83
N CYS A 16 -7.24 -6.04 -3.63
CA CYS A 16 -7.33 -4.58 -3.64
C CYS A 16 -8.74 -4.13 -4.04
N LYS A 17 -9.32 -4.73 -5.08
CA LYS A 17 -10.70 -4.46 -5.51
C LYS A 17 -11.72 -4.83 -4.43
N ASP A 18 -11.59 -6.00 -3.81
CA ASP A 18 -12.49 -6.44 -2.75
C ASP A 18 -12.44 -5.50 -1.53
N ASN A 19 -11.24 -5.10 -1.10
CA ASN A 19 -11.06 -4.10 -0.04
C ASN A 19 -11.66 -2.76 -0.42
N TYR A 20 -11.46 -2.32 -1.67
CA TYR A 20 -12.06 -1.08 -2.17
C TYR A 20 -13.58 -1.09 -2.00
N LEU A 21 -14.24 -2.15 -2.48
CA LEU A 21 -15.69 -2.34 -2.39
C LEU A 21 -16.19 -2.48 -0.95
N LYS A 22 -15.40 -3.07 -0.05
CA LYS A 22 -15.71 -3.23 1.38
C LYS A 22 -15.44 -1.98 2.23
N GLY A 23 -14.90 -0.90 1.65
CA GLY A 23 -14.55 0.30 2.41
C GLY A 23 -13.27 0.16 3.23
N ILE A 24 -12.46 -0.89 3.01
CA ILE A 24 -11.18 -1.10 3.71
C ILE A 24 -10.12 -0.27 2.97
N ARG A 25 -9.38 0.57 3.71
CA ARG A 25 -8.45 1.57 3.16
C ARG A 25 -7.08 1.46 3.81
N PRO A 26 -5.98 1.68 3.09
CA PRO A 26 -4.64 1.51 3.65
C PRO A 26 -4.33 2.48 4.81
N GLY A 27 -4.71 3.76 4.70
CA GLY A 27 -4.52 4.75 5.77
C GLY A 27 -5.45 4.62 6.98
N ASP A 28 -6.48 3.76 6.95
CA ASP A 28 -7.32 3.52 8.13
C ASP A 28 -6.57 2.66 9.17
N PRO A 29 -6.35 3.15 10.40
CA PRO A 29 -5.66 2.39 11.44
C PRO A 29 -6.35 1.06 11.78
N ASN A 30 -7.66 0.93 11.54
CA ASN A 30 -8.40 -0.30 11.80
C ASN A 30 -8.22 -1.35 10.71
N SER A 31 -7.72 -0.98 9.52
CA SER A 31 -7.56 -1.91 8.40
C SER A 31 -6.62 -3.06 8.73
N LYS A 32 -5.59 -2.83 9.56
CA LYS A 32 -4.61 -3.86 9.96
C LYS A 32 -5.24 -5.06 10.65
N ASN A 33 -6.41 -4.88 11.27
CA ASN A 33 -7.14 -5.94 11.95
C ASN A 33 -8.10 -6.71 11.03
N LYS A 34 -8.30 -6.25 9.78
CA LYS A 34 -9.21 -6.86 8.81
C LYS A 34 -8.51 -7.93 8.00
N ASP A 35 -9.22 -8.99 7.67
CA ASP A 35 -8.67 -10.10 6.86
C ASP A 35 -8.23 -9.62 5.47
N GLY A 36 -8.94 -8.64 4.92
CA GLY A 36 -8.58 -8.01 3.64
C GLY A 36 -7.18 -7.37 3.63
N TYR A 37 -6.74 -6.78 4.75
CA TYR A 37 -5.37 -6.28 4.88
C TYR A 37 -4.38 -7.43 4.98
N LYS A 38 -4.68 -8.43 5.82
CA LYS A 38 -3.80 -9.58 6.06
C LYS A 38 -3.50 -10.35 4.77
N ASN A 39 -4.52 -10.56 3.94
CA ASN A 39 -4.35 -11.22 2.64
C ASN A 39 -3.43 -10.42 1.70
N LEU A 40 -3.54 -9.09 1.68
CA LEU A 40 -2.63 -8.25 0.89
C LEU A 40 -1.20 -8.28 1.42
N LEU A 41 -1.05 -8.27 2.75
CA LEU A 41 0.26 -8.35 3.41
C LEU A 41 0.93 -9.69 3.13
N GLU A 42 0.22 -10.82 3.27
CA GLU A 42 0.76 -12.15 2.98
C GLU A 42 1.28 -12.22 1.53
N ILE A 43 0.52 -11.66 0.57
CA ILE A 43 1.00 -11.59 -0.81
C ILE A 43 2.25 -10.74 -0.91
N ALA A 44 2.29 -9.55 -0.30
CA ALA A 44 3.45 -8.66 -0.36
C ALA A 44 4.72 -9.28 0.27
N GLU A 45 4.57 -9.93 1.43
CA GLU A 45 5.66 -10.64 2.14
C GLU A 45 6.30 -11.69 1.24
N LEU A 46 5.52 -12.44 0.46
CA LEU A 46 6.06 -13.40 -0.52
C LEU A 46 6.99 -12.75 -1.55
N TYR A 47 6.72 -11.51 -1.99
CA TYR A 47 7.64 -10.78 -2.87
C TYR A 47 8.88 -10.33 -2.12
N PHE A 48 8.71 -9.80 -0.91
CA PHE A 48 9.81 -9.25 -0.13
C PHE A 48 10.81 -10.35 0.28
N GLU A 49 10.32 -11.48 0.76
CA GLU A 49 11.13 -12.67 1.11
C GLU A 49 11.84 -13.27 -0.10
N SER A 50 11.24 -13.15 -1.29
CA SER A 50 11.84 -13.62 -2.54
C SER A 50 12.79 -12.61 -3.20
N ASN A 51 13.10 -11.49 -2.53
CA ASN A 51 13.90 -10.39 -3.07
C ASN A 51 13.32 -9.81 -4.39
N LEU A 52 11.99 -9.73 -4.48
CA LEU A 52 11.22 -9.24 -5.64
C LEU A 52 10.54 -7.89 -5.34
N LEU A 53 11.11 -7.08 -4.46
CA LEU A 53 10.57 -5.77 -4.08
C LEU A 53 10.31 -4.86 -5.29
N ASP A 54 11.25 -4.80 -6.24
CA ASP A 54 11.09 -3.99 -7.47
C ASP A 54 9.94 -4.48 -8.35
N THR A 55 9.70 -5.80 -8.37
CA THR A 55 8.56 -6.38 -9.08
C THR A 55 7.26 -5.95 -8.43
N PHE A 56 7.19 -6.00 -7.10
CA PHE A 56 6.03 -5.56 -6.34
C PHE A 56 5.79 -4.04 -6.49
N ALA A 57 6.85 -3.24 -6.50
CA ALA A 57 6.78 -1.80 -6.77
C ALA A 57 6.23 -1.47 -8.17
N GLY A 58 6.17 -2.45 -9.09
CA GLY A 58 5.47 -2.33 -10.35
C GLY A 58 3.97 -1.98 -10.20
N TYR A 59 3.33 -2.34 -9.08
CA TYR A 59 1.93 -2.00 -8.82
C TYR A 59 1.70 -0.52 -8.52
N LEU A 60 2.75 0.28 -8.30
CA LEU A 60 2.63 1.73 -8.08
C LEU A 60 2.06 2.49 -9.29
N ILE A 61 1.98 1.88 -10.47
CA ILE A 61 1.40 2.51 -11.67
C ILE A 61 -0.10 2.20 -11.86
N GLU A 62 -0.67 1.30 -11.06
CA GLU A 62 -2.07 0.87 -11.21
C GLU A 62 -3.00 1.75 -10.40
N GLY A 63 -3.70 2.65 -11.09
CA GLY A 63 -4.56 3.68 -10.49
C GLY A 63 -5.93 3.21 -10.00
N HIS A 64 -6.35 2.00 -10.35
CA HIS A 64 -7.68 1.51 -9.97
C HIS A 64 -7.67 0.91 -8.57
N TYR A 65 -8.82 1.03 -7.89
CA TYR A 65 -9.09 0.36 -6.61
C TYR A 65 -8.03 0.60 -5.51
N LEU A 66 -7.35 1.74 -5.57
CA LEU A 66 -6.27 2.11 -4.64
C LEU A 66 -5.11 1.11 -4.63
N VAL A 67 -4.89 0.38 -5.73
CA VAL A 67 -3.80 -0.61 -5.83
C VAL A 67 -2.45 0.05 -5.57
N GLN A 68 -2.17 1.18 -6.22
CA GLN A 68 -0.90 1.87 -6.01
C GLN A 68 -0.75 2.41 -4.58
N LEU A 69 -1.85 2.81 -3.94
CA LEU A 69 -1.83 3.30 -2.56
C LEU A 69 -1.59 2.15 -1.58
N TRP A 70 -2.27 1.01 -1.74
CA TRP A 70 -1.99 -0.22 -0.99
C TRP A 70 -0.53 -0.66 -1.14
N THR A 71 -0.01 -0.60 -2.36
CA THR A 71 1.38 -0.95 -2.68
C THR A 71 2.35 -0.05 -1.92
N ALA A 72 2.13 1.27 -1.94
CA ALA A 72 2.97 2.25 -1.25
C ALA A 72 3.03 2.00 0.26
N HIS A 73 1.89 1.74 0.89
CA HIS A 73 1.81 1.43 2.32
C HIS A 73 2.57 0.14 2.68
N LEU A 74 2.32 -0.95 1.96
CA LEU A 74 2.94 -2.24 2.25
C LEU A 74 4.46 -2.18 2.09
N ILE A 75 4.96 -1.48 1.07
CA ILE A 75 6.40 -1.25 0.88
C ILE A 75 6.98 -0.44 2.05
N LEU A 76 6.37 0.68 2.42
CA LEU A 76 6.90 1.56 3.47
C LEU A 76 6.89 0.94 4.87
N GLU A 77 5.91 0.08 5.14
CA GLU A 77 5.75 -0.56 6.44
C GLU A 77 6.57 -1.86 6.56
N HIS A 78 6.67 -2.66 5.49
CA HIS A 78 7.21 -4.03 5.58
C HIS A 78 8.35 -4.32 4.59
N GLY A 79 8.46 -3.56 3.50
CA GLY A 79 9.34 -3.88 2.37
C GLY A 79 10.79 -3.37 2.46
N GLN A 80 11.14 -2.60 3.50
CA GLN A 80 12.48 -2.00 3.68
C GLN A 80 13.06 -1.34 2.39
N PRO A 81 12.33 -0.40 1.76
CA PRO A 81 12.76 0.20 0.50
C PRO A 81 14.01 1.06 0.65
N ASP A 82 14.76 1.19 -0.45
CA ASP A 82 15.78 2.22 -0.58
C ASP A 82 15.16 3.63 -0.58
N ASP A 83 15.99 4.67 -0.44
CA ASP A 83 15.49 6.05 -0.33
C ASP A 83 14.70 6.50 -1.57
N LYS A 84 15.05 5.99 -2.75
CA LYS A 84 14.39 6.35 -4.00
C LYS A 84 12.98 5.76 -4.07
N LEU A 85 12.81 4.47 -3.78
CA LEU A 85 11.52 3.80 -3.76
C LEU A 85 10.66 4.31 -2.60
N LYS A 86 11.28 4.57 -1.44
CA LYS A 86 10.62 5.18 -0.30
C LYS A 86 9.98 6.52 -0.68
N GLU A 87 10.72 7.40 -1.34
CA GLU A 87 10.15 8.70 -1.70
C GLU A 87 9.06 8.60 -2.75
N ARG A 88 9.18 7.67 -3.73
CA ARG A 88 8.08 7.37 -4.65
C ARG A 88 6.81 6.91 -3.94
N CYS A 89 6.93 6.07 -2.91
CA CYS A 89 5.78 5.63 -2.13
C CYS A 89 5.17 6.78 -1.32
N LEU A 90 6.01 7.64 -0.73
CA LEU A 90 5.54 8.82 0.02
C LEU A 90 4.84 9.82 -0.89
N ASP A 91 5.34 10.05 -2.11
CA ASP A 91 4.68 10.91 -3.10
C ASP A 91 3.29 10.40 -3.47
N GLU A 92 3.14 9.09 -3.63
CA GLU A 92 1.83 8.50 -3.91
C GLU A 92 0.85 8.74 -2.75
N ILE A 93 1.27 8.49 -1.51
CA ILE A 93 0.45 8.76 -0.32
C ILE A 93 0.13 10.25 -0.19
N ARG A 94 1.10 11.14 -0.46
CA ARG A 94 0.87 12.60 -0.46
C ARG A 94 -0.15 13.01 -1.50
N ASN A 95 -0.17 12.39 -2.68
CA ASN A 95 -1.16 12.67 -3.72
C ASN A 95 -2.58 12.35 -3.24
N TYR A 96 -2.76 11.24 -2.52
CA TYR A 96 -4.05 10.88 -1.93
C TYR A 96 -4.42 11.70 -0.69
N ALA A 97 -3.44 12.16 0.10
CA ALA A 97 -3.66 12.99 1.29
C ALA A 97 -4.12 14.43 0.97
N ARG A 98 -3.98 14.87 -0.29
CA ARG A 98 -4.52 16.16 -0.77
C ARG A 98 -6.05 16.14 -0.69
N ASP A 99 -6.64 17.32 -0.53
CA ASP A 99 -8.10 17.45 -0.45
C ASP A 99 -8.75 16.96 -1.75
N ASN A 100 -9.49 15.85 -1.66
CA ASN A 100 -10.28 15.28 -2.73
C ASN A 100 -11.76 15.26 -2.34
N PRO A 101 -12.60 16.16 -2.88
CA PRO A 101 -14.03 16.21 -2.57
C PRO A 101 -14.80 14.92 -2.91
N LEU A 102 -14.27 14.09 -3.81
CA LEU A 102 -14.90 12.84 -4.24
C LEU A 102 -14.59 11.65 -3.32
N ALA A 103 -13.53 11.74 -2.51
CA ALA A 103 -13.11 10.69 -1.57
C ALA A 103 -12.49 11.32 -0.30
N PRO A 104 -13.25 12.15 0.44
CA PRO A 104 -12.71 12.93 1.56
C PRO A 104 -12.26 12.04 2.72
N ASP A 105 -12.87 10.87 2.90
CA ASP A 105 -12.50 9.87 3.88
C ASP A 105 -11.07 9.36 3.64
N VAL A 106 -10.74 9.02 2.40
CA VAL A 106 -9.39 8.57 2.01
C VAL A 106 -8.38 9.69 2.26
N SER A 107 -8.66 10.91 1.82
CA SER A 107 -7.74 12.05 2.03
C SER A 107 -7.43 12.31 3.50
N ILE A 108 -8.43 12.22 4.38
CA ILE A 108 -8.25 12.40 5.83
C ILE A 108 -7.41 11.26 6.41
N GLN A 109 -7.72 10.01 6.06
CA GLN A 109 -7.00 8.83 6.54
C GLN A 109 -5.52 8.88 6.14
N GLU A 110 -5.23 9.18 4.88
CA GLU A 110 -3.85 9.26 4.38
C GLU A 110 -3.05 10.40 5.01
N ARG A 111 -3.70 11.54 5.30
CA ARG A 111 -3.06 12.65 6.01
C ARG A 111 -2.68 12.27 7.44
N ILE A 112 -3.61 11.64 8.17
CA ILE A 112 -3.36 11.16 9.53
C ILE A 112 -2.23 10.12 9.53
N TRP A 113 -2.27 9.17 8.60
CA TRP A 113 -1.22 8.16 8.47
C TRP A 113 0.14 8.79 8.20
N LEU A 114 0.22 9.72 7.24
CA LEU A 114 1.48 10.38 6.84
C LEU A 114 2.09 11.18 8.01
N GLU A 115 1.28 11.92 8.75
CA GLU A 115 1.74 12.65 9.94
C GLU A 115 2.34 11.70 10.99
N ASN A 116 1.68 10.58 11.24
CA ASN A 116 2.16 9.58 12.20
C ASN A 116 3.45 8.90 11.72
N TYR A 117 3.50 8.49 10.45
CA TYR A 117 4.69 7.86 9.85
C TYR A 117 5.91 8.78 9.95
N LEU A 118 5.76 10.05 9.59
CA LEU A 118 6.85 11.03 9.63
C LEU A 118 7.30 11.35 11.06
N LYS A 119 6.37 11.41 12.02
CA LYS A 119 6.73 11.57 13.44
C LYS A 119 7.58 10.40 13.91
N THR A 120 7.15 9.15 13.69
CA THR A 120 7.90 7.96 14.16
C THR A 120 9.31 7.89 13.57
N LYS A 121 9.51 8.28 12.31
CA LYS A 121 10.84 8.26 11.68
C LYS A 121 11.76 9.39 12.16
N ARG A 122 11.24 10.54 12.59
CA ARG A 122 12.04 11.63 13.17
C ARG A 122 12.63 11.31 14.55
N TYR A 123 12.05 10.36 15.29
CA TYR A 123 12.55 9.93 16.59
C TYR A 123 13.63 8.82 16.52
N HIS A 124 13.99 8.37 15.31
CA HIS A 124 14.97 7.31 15.08
C HIS A 124 16.14 7.75 14.17
N GLN A 125 16.31 9.06 14.00
CA GLN A 125 17.50 9.71 13.43
C GLN A 125 18.26 10.41 14.54
#